data_AF-A0AAP0D030-F1
#
_entry.id   AF-A0AAP0D030-F1
#
_cell.length_a   1.000
_cell.length_b   1.000
_cell.length_c   1.000
_cell.angle_alpha   90.00
_cell.angle_beta   90.00
_cell.angle_gamma   90.00
#
_symmetry.space_group_name_H-M   'P 1'
#
loop_
_entity.id
_entity.type
_entity.pdbx_description
1 polymer ?
#
loop_
_entity_poly.entity_id
_entity_poly.type
_entity_poly.pdbx_seq_one_letter_code
_entity_poly.pdbx_strand_id
1 'polypeptide(L)'
;MGGLKAVAVITGGDNSVKGSLHFIQQANGVTQVRGKILGLKPGPHGFHIHALGDTTNGCNSTGPHFNPLNKDHGAPWDDARHAGDLGNIVAGQDGVAEVSVEDKNIPLSGQHSILGRAVVIHADSDDLGRGNHELSKTTGNAGARVGCDELDQLVIASVWVNVLDRNTHVFCFVILQVLLGFNLPCKAIYQVPLYFVQHAYTS
;
A
#
# COMPACT_ATOMS: atom_id res chain seq x y z
N MET A 1 7.37 -9.39 18.51
CA MET A 1 6.37 -8.47 17.94
C MET A 1 6.59 -8.49 16.43
N GLY A 2 5.60 -8.95 15.65
CA GLY A 2 5.71 -8.96 14.19
C GLY A 2 5.66 -7.54 13.65
N GLY A 3 6.49 -7.22 12.66
CA GLY A 3 6.46 -5.90 12.01
C GLY A 3 5.09 -5.60 11.40
N LEU A 4 4.71 -4.31 11.37
CA LEU A 4 3.48 -3.87 10.73
C LEU A 4 3.53 -4.16 9.23
N LYS A 5 2.40 -4.58 8.66
CA LYS A 5 2.29 -4.92 7.25
C LYS A 5 1.10 -4.21 6.64
N ALA A 6 1.25 -3.81 5.39
CA ALA A 6 0.18 -3.22 4.59
C ALA A 6 0.29 -3.67 3.13
N VAL A 7 -0.80 -3.49 2.38
CA VAL A 7 -0.89 -3.87 0.97
C VAL A 7 -1.65 -2.81 0.20
N ALA A 8 -1.20 -2.54 -1.03
CA ALA A 8 -1.91 -1.74 -2.02
C ALA A 8 -2.03 -2.56 -3.31
N VAL A 9 -3.23 -2.68 -3.85
CA VAL A 9 -3.57 -3.40 -5.08
C VAL A 9 -3.81 -2.40 -6.21
N ILE A 10 -2.71 -1.96 -6.81
CA ILE A 10 -2.71 -0.92 -7.83
C ILE A 10 -3.59 -1.32 -9.01
N THR A 11 -4.51 -0.43 -9.37
CA THR A 11 -5.37 -0.56 -10.54
C THR A 11 -5.40 0.76 -11.32
N GLY A 12 -5.21 0.68 -12.64
CA GLY A 12 -5.40 1.79 -13.57
C GLY A 12 -6.82 1.86 -14.10
N GLY A 13 -7.25 3.02 -14.60
CA GLY A 13 -8.65 3.28 -14.96
C GLY A 13 -9.29 2.30 -15.96
N ASP A 14 -8.53 1.83 -16.94
CA ASP A 14 -8.96 0.83 -17.94
C ASP A 14 -8.49 -0.61 -17.61
N ASN A 15 -8.02 -0.85 -16.37
CA ASN A 15 -7.37 -2.08 -15.93
C ASN A 15 -6.11 -2.47 -16.74
N SER A 16 -5.53 -1.55 -17.53
CA SER A 16 -4.29 -1.81 -18.26
C SER A 16 -3.10 -1.94 -17.30
N VAL A 17 -3.01 -1.03 -16.33
CA VAL A 17 -2.01 -1.06 -15.26
C VAL A 17 -2.59 -1.81 -14.06
N LYS A 18 -1.86 -2.82 -13.58
CA LYS A 18 -2.25 -3.58 -12.39
C LYS A 18 -1.06 -4.10 -11.62
N GLY A 19 -1.20 -4.23 -10.30
CA GLY A 19 -0.13 -4.77 -9.49
C GLY A 19 -0.49 -4.93 -8.04
N SER A 20 0.47 -5.42 -7.26
CA SER A 20 0.34 -5.44 -5.81
C SER A 20 1.67 -5.05 -5.19
N LEU A 21 1.59 -4.24 -4.14
CA LEU A 21 2.71 -3.74 -3.37
C LEU A 21 2.50 -4.08 -1.91
N HIS A 22 3.50 -4.70 -1.30
CA HIS A 22 3.53 -5.05 0.11
C HIS A 22 4.48 -4.10 0.84
N PHE A 23 3.99 -3.55 1.93
CA PHE A 23 4.73 -2.67 2.83
C PHE A 23 4.99 -3.42 4.12
N ILE A 24 6.23 -3.42 4.59
CA ILE A 24 6.65 -4.09 5.82
C ILE A 24 7.50 -3.10 6.62
N GLN A 25 6.97 -2.63 7.75
CA GLN A 25 7.74 -1.78 8.66
C GLN A 25 8.58 -2.65 9.58
N GLN A 26 9.89 -2.48 9.50
CA GLN A 26 10.87 -3.15 10.34
C GLN A 26 10.95 -2.48 11.73
N ALA A 27 11.52 -3.21 12.70
CA ALA A 27 11.66 -2.72 14.07
C ALA A 27 12.57 -1.48 14.19
N ASN A 28 13.45 -1.24 13.21
CA ASN A 28 14.30 -0.05 13.12
C ASN A 28 13.55 1.20 12.59
N GLY A 29 12.26 1.07 12.28
CA GLY A 29 11.40 2.14 11.76
C GLY A 29 11.37 2.26 10.24
N VAL A 30 12.30 1.61 9.52
CA VAL A 30 12.33 1.62 8.04
C VAL A 30 11.18 0.79 7.49
N THR A 31 10.46 1.33 6.51
CA THR A 31 9.43 0.61 5.76
C THR A 31 10.00 0.12 4.45
N GLN A 32 9.93 -1.18 4.22
CA GLN A 32 10.30 -1.81 2.96
C GLN A 32 9.05 -2.00 2.10
N VAL A 33 9.14 -1.65 0.82
CA VAL A 33 8.09 -1.79 -0.18
C VAL A 33 8.56 -2.79 -1.23
N ARG A 34 7.76 -3.85 -1.48
CA ARG A 34 8.07 -4.87 -2.48
C ARG A 34 6.85 -5.23 -3.31
N GLY A 35 7.04 -5.50 -4.59
CA GLY A 35 5.96 -6.03 -5.41
C GLY A 35 6.22 -5.89 -6.90
N LYS A 36 5.16 -5.99 -7.69
CA LYS A 36 5.22 -5.87 -9.16
C LYS A 36 4.04 -5.08 -9.67
N ILE A 37 4.32 -4.19 -10.61
CA ILE A 37 3.33 -3.48 -11.41
C ILE A 37 3.49 -3.92 -12.86
N LEU A 38 2.38 -4.24 -13.53
CA LEU A 38 2.33 -4.72 -14.90
C LEU A 38 1.54 -3.73 -15.75
N GLY A 39 1.79 -3.74 -17.06
CA GLY A 39 1.06 -2.93 -18.05
C GLY A 39 1.54 -1.48 -18.14
N LEU A 40 2.71 -1.18 -17.60
CA LEU A 40 3.35 0.12 -17.74
C LEU A 40 4.01 0.25 -19.12
N LYS A 41 4.24 1.49 -19.56
CA LYS A 41 5.11 1.73 -20.71
C LYS A 41 6.56 1.42 -20.31
N PRO A 42 7.43 0.94 -21.21
CA PRO A 42 8.83 0.75 -20.87
C PRO A 42 9.49 2.07 -20.45
N GLY A 43 10.22 2.06 -19.34
CA GLY A 43 10.91 3.25 -18.81
C GLY A 43 10.60 3.58 -17.34
N PRO A 44 11.11 4.73 -16.86
CA PRO A 44 10.88 5.21 -15.50
C PRO A 44 9.47 5.79 -15.33
N HIS A 45 8.90 5.55 -14.16
CA HIS A 45 7.60 6.03 -13.73
C HIS A 45 7.70 6.59 -12.31
N GLY A 46 7.20 7.82 -12.09
CA GLY A 46 7.11 8.40 -10.76
C GLY A 46 6.27 7.54 -9.82
N PHE A 47 6.74 7.38 -8.58
CA PHE A 47 6.16 6.50 -7.58
C PHE A 47 6.03 7.25 -6.25
N HIS A 48 4.79 7.51 -5.83
CA HIS A 48 4.53 8.39 -4.70
C HIS A 48 3.45 7.85 -3.76
N ILE A 49 3.52 8.26 -2.51
CA ILE A 49 2.39 8.21 -1.57
C ILE A 49 1.65 9.54 -1.63
N HIS A 50 0.37 9.50 -1.97
CA HIS A 50 -0.52 10.66 -1.99
C HIS A 50 -1.23 10.85 -0.67
N ALA A 51 -1.73 12.06 -0.40
CA ALA A 51 -2.24 12.43 0.91
C ALA A 51 -3.52 11.68 1.31
N LEU A 52 -4.38 11.35 0.36
CA LEU A 52 -5.71 10.79 0.60
C LEU A 52 -5.83 9.39 -0.03
N GLY A 53 -6.41 8.44 0.69
CA GLY A 53 -6.85 7.14 0.16
C GLY A 53 -8.12 7.21 -0.70
N ASP A 54 -8.55 8.40 -1.11
CA ASP A 54 -9.79 8.59 -1.85
C ASP A 54 -9.61 8.24 -3.34
N THR A 55 -10.24 7.13 -3.76
CA THR A 55 -10.27 6.64 -5.15
C THR A 55 -11.64 6.81 -5.82
N THR A 56 -12.56 7.60 -5.23
CA THR A 56 -13.93 7.80 -5.75
C THR A 56 -13.98 8.46 -7.12
N ASN A 57 -12.98 9.29 -7.46
CA ASN A 57 -12.77 9.86 -8.79
C ASN A 57 -11.49 9.31 -9.43
N GLY A 58 -11.28 8.00 -9.27
CA GLY A 58 -10.05 7.32 -9.65
C GLY A 58 -8.84 7.93 -8.94
N CYS A 59 -7.69 7.94 -9.59
CA CYS A 59 -6.47 8.43 -8.95
C CYS A 59 -6.45 9.95 -8.73
N ASN A 60 -7.38 10.72 -9.31
CA ASN A 60 -7.39 12.17 -9.19
C ASN A 60 -7.82 12.66 -7.80
N SER A 61 -8.68 11.90 -7.11
CA SER A 61 -9.16 12.24 -5.76
C SER A 61 -8.14 11.98 -4.65
N THR A 62 -7.02 11.31 -4.94
CA THR A 62 -5.98 11.01 -3.93
C THR A 62 -5.22 12.25 -3.41
N GLY A 63 -5.47 13.43 -4.00
CA GLY A 63 -4.84 14.69 -3.56
C GLY A 63 -3.39 14.84 -4.02
N PRO A 64 -2.58 15.72 -3.40
CA PRO A 64 -1.15 15.89 -3.68
C PRO A 64 -0.31 14.80 -3.03
N HIS A 65 1.01 14.85 -3.22
CA HIS A 65 1.95 13.99 -2.49
C HIS A 65 1.79 14.19 -0.98
N PHE A 66 1.98 13.13 -0.20
CA PHE A 66 1.91 13.21 1.25
C PHE A 66 3.10 14.05 1.79
N ASN A 67 2.78 15.24 2.31
CA ASN A 67 3.77 16.22 2.73
C ASN A 67 3.44 16.82 4.12
N PRO A 68 3.58 16.04 5.21
CA PRO A 68 3.24 16.51 6.55
C PRO A 68 4.18 17.62 7.07
N LEU A 69 5.36 17.79 6.45
CA LEU A 69 6.38 18.75 6.86
C LEU A 69 6.47 19.99 5.97
N ASN A 70 5.55 20.13 4.99
CA ASN A 70 5.49 21.24 4.06
C ASN A 70 6.84 21.58 3.40
N LYS A 71 7.51 20.56 2.88
CA LYS A 71 8.78 20.66 2.13
C LYS A 71 8.50 20.76 0.63
N ASP A 72 9.50 21.14 -0.16
CA ASP A 72 9.46 20.95 -1.61
C ASP A 72 9.62 19.47 -1.97
N HIS A 73 9.19 19.10 -3.18
CA HIS A 73 9.42 17.78 -3.76
C HIS A 73 10.92 17.52 -4.00
N GLY A 74 11.36 16.28 -3.82
CA GLY A 74 12.76 15.87 -4.03
C GLY A 74 12.96 14.36 -4.18
N ALA A 75 14.22 13.94 -4.36
CA ALA A 75 14.57 12.53 -4.45
C ALA A 75 14.49 11.83 -3.09
N PRO A 76 14.35 10.50 -3.04
CA PRO A 76 14.24 9.78 -1.77
C PRO A 76 15.43 9.92 -0.80
N TRP A 77 16.60 10.26 -1.31
CA TRP A 77 17.81 10.48 -0.52
C TRP A 77 18.01 11.94 -0.10
N ASP A 78 17.15 12.86 -0.53
CA ASP A 78 17.21 14.27 -0.15
C ASP A 78 16.60 14.47 1.26
N ASP A 79 17.23 15.33 2.06
CA ASP A 79 16.68 15.72 3.37
C ASP A 79 15.42 16.60 3.23
N ALA A 80 15.38 17.41 2.17
CA ALA A 80 14.26 18.25 1.80
C ALA A 80 13.47 17.57 0.66
N ARG A 81 12.43 16.83 1.03
CA ARG A 81 11.48 16.16 0.14
C ARG A 81 10.12 16.04 0.80
N HIS A 82 9.07 15.73 0.04
CA HIS A 82 7.82 15.25 0.62
C HIS A 82 8.05 13.88 1.27
N ALA A 83 7.26 13.55 2.29
CA ALA A 83 7.34 12.23 2.91
C ALA A 83 6.95 11.11 1.94
N GLY A 84 6.03 11.40 1.02
CA GLY A 84 5.57 10.47 -0.01
C GLY A 84 6.45 10.36 -1.26
N ASP A 85 7.56 11.08 -1.37
CA ASP A 85 8.41 11.03 -2.57
C ASP A 85 9.30 9.78 -2.56
N LEU A 86 8.92 8.74 -3.31
CA LEU A 86 9.68 7.48 -3.40
C LEU A 86 10.48 7.35 -4.72
N GLY A 87 10.48 8.39 -5.55
CA GLY A 87 11.27 8.50 -6.77
C GLY A 87 10.67 7.73 -7.93
N ASN A 88 11.49 6.98 -8.66
CA ASN A 88 11.06 6.25 -9.86
C ASN A 88 11.11 4.73 -9.67
N ILE A 89 10.10 4.04 -10.19
CA ILE A 89 10.18 2.61 -10.53
C ILE A 89 10.44 2.46 -12.02
N VAL A 90 11.06 1.36 -12.46
CA VAL A 90 11.43 1.17 -13.87
C VAL A 90 10.73 -0.06 -14.42
N ALA A 91 9.92 0.15 -15.47
CA ALA A 91 9.29 -0.92 -16.21
C ALA A 91 10.20 -1.41 -17.35
N GLY A 92 10.33 -2.73 -17.48
CA GLY A 92 11.03 -3.38 -18.59
C GLY A 92 10.29 -3.26 -19.92
N GLN A 93 10.86 -3.85 -20.97
CA GLN A 93 10.22 -3.91 -22.30
C GLN A 93 8.94 -4.76 -22.33
N ASP A 94 8.77 -5.63 -21.34
CA ASP A 94 7.57 -6.41 -21.08
C ASP A 94 6.48 -5.61 -20.33
N GLY A 95 6.74 -4.34 -20.00
CA GLY A 95 5.83 -3.48 -19.26
C GLY A 95 5.70 -3.84 -17.79
N VAL A 96 6.67 -4.59 -17.23
CA VAL A 96 6.69 -5.00 -15.83
C VAL A 96 7.74 -4.20 -15.06
N ALA A 97 7.33 -3.56 -13.96
CA ALA A 97 8.21 -2.95 -12.99
C ALA A 97 8.26 -3.79 -11.71
N GLU A 98 9.45 -4.30 -11.37
CA GLU A 98 9.70 -4.90 -10.06
C GLU A 98 10.05 -3.79 -9.06
N VAL A 99 9.29 -3.70 -7.97
CA VAL A 99 9.46 -2.67 -6.95
C VAL A 99 10.19 -3.25 -5.75
N SER A 100 11.26 -2.59 -5.33
CA SER A 100 12.01 -2.90 -4.11
C SER A 100 12.61 -1.61 -3.55
N VAL A 101 11.87 -0.95 -2.65
CA VAL A 101 12.23 0.34 -2.05
C VAL A 101 12.32 0.21 -0.53
N GLU A 102 13.23 0.94 0.09
CA GLU A 102 13.31 1.08 1.55
C GLU A 102 13.33 2.55 1.92
N ASP A 103 12.47 2.96 2.85
CA ASP A 103 12.31 4.37 3.19
C ASP A 103 11.90 4.58 4.65
N LYS A 104 12.46 5.61 5.28
CA LYS A 104 12.26 5.96 6.69
C LYS A 104 11.15 7.01 6.93
N ASN A 105 10.69 7.68 5.88
CA ASN A 105 9.71 8.77 5.93
C ASN A 105 8.27 8.31 5.74
N ILE A 106 8.05 7.01 5.50
CA ILE A 106 6.73 6.40 5.29
C ILE A 106 6.39 5.36 6.38
N PRO A 107 6.26 5.77 7.65
CA PRO A 107 5.93 4.83 8.71
C PRO A 107 4.51 4.26 8.53
N LEU A 108 4.27 3.04 9.03
CA LEU A 108 2.94 2.41 9.04
C LEU A 108 2.18 2.67 10.35
N SER A 109 2.68 3.57 11.19
CA SER A 109 2.07 3.94 12.48
C SER A 109 2.49 5.34 12.90
N GLY A 110 1.81 5.86 13.93
CA GLY A 110 2.05 7.21 14.45
C GLY A 110 1.41 8.31 13.60
N GLN A 111 1.71 9.57 13.95
CA GLN A 111 1.06 10.74 13.37
C GLN A 111 1.28 10.88 11.85
N HIS A 112 2.45 10.45 11.36
CA HIS A 112 2.78 10.49 9.94
C HIS A 112 2.57 9.15 9.22
N SER A 113 1.73 8.28 9.79
CA SER A 113 1.40 6.99 9.17
C SER A 113 0.90 7.18 7.73
N ILE A 114 1.28 6.26 6.86
CA ILE A 114 0.78 6.17 5.48
C ILE A 114 -0.38 5.19 5.30
N LEU A 115 -0.82 4.51 6.37
CA LEU A 115 -2.05 3.69 6.32
C LEU A 115 -3.26 4.58 6.01
N GLY A 116 -4.16 4.10 5.14
CA GLY A 116 -5.33 4.85 4.66
C GLY A 116 -5.02 5.97 3.66
N ARG A 117 -3.76 6.05 3.20
CA ARG A 117 -3.32 6.95 2.13
C ARG A 117 -3.20 6.18 0.82
N ALA A 118 -3.12 6.88 -0.31
CA ALA A 118 -2.99 6.20 -1.59
C ALA A 118 -1.54 6.05 -2.05
N VAL A 119 -1.24 4.91 -2.67
CA VAL A 119 -0.05 4.73 -3.49
C VAL A 119 -0.42 5.13 -4.93
N VAL A 120 0.44 5.88 -5.61
CA VAL A 120 0.20 6.35 -6.99
C VAL A 120 1.41 6.08 -7.88
N ILE A 121 1.14 5.52 -9.05
CA ILE A 121 2.10 5.35 -10.15
C ILE A 121 1.78 6.41 -11.22
N HIS A 122 2.80 7.13 -11.66
CA HIS A 122 2.69 8.18 -12.65
C HIS A 122 3.05 7.70 -14.07
N ALA A 123 2.58 8.43 -15.09
CA ALA A 123 2.78 8.10 -16.50
C ALA A 123 4.22 8.33 -16.94
N ASP A 124 4.87 9.36 -16.41
CA ASP A 124 6.18 9.82 -16.83
C ASP A 124 7.21 9.70 -15.68
N SER A 125 8.47 9.93 -16.03
CA SER A 125 9.56 9.99 -15.05
C SER A 125 9.35 11.15 -14.09
N ASP A 126 9.57 10.88 -12.80
CA ASP A 126 9.81 11.90 -11.81
C ASP A 126 11.23 12.50 -12.01
N ASP A 127 11.31 13.83 -12.14
CA ASP A 127 12.56 14.60 -12.27
C ASP A 127 13.28 14.85 -10.93
N LEU A 128 12.70 14.38 -9.83
CA LEU A 128 13.23 14.42 -8.47
C LEU A 128 13.46 15.84 -7.96
N GLY A 129 12.66 16.80 -8.43
CA GLY A 129 12.78 18.21 -8.09
C GLY A 129 14.02 18.89 -8.68
N ARG A 130 14.66 18.25 -9.65
CA ARG A 130 15.88 18.74 -10.32
C ARG A 130 15.63 19.23 -11.75
N GLY A 131 14.40 19.09 -12.23
CA GLY A 131 13.99 19.65 -13.51
C GLY A 131 13.94 21.18 -13.51
N ASN A 132 13.87 21.74 -14.71
CA ASN A 132 13.68 23.19 -14.94
C ASN A 132 12.19 23.55 -15.15
N HIS A 133 11.26 22.68 -14.73
CA HIS A 133 9.83 22.90 -14.89
C HIS A 133 9.24 23.47 -13.59
N GLU A 134 8.20 24.29 -13.68
CA GLU A 134 7.54 24.87 -12.49
C GLU A 134 6.95 23.79 -11.57
N LEU A 135 6.56 22.65 -12.13
CA LEU A 135 6.04 21.50 -11.39
C LEU A 135 7.13 20.60 -10.80
N SER A 136 8.41 20.83 -11.10
CA SER A 136 9.50 20.01 -10.57
C SER A 136 9.50 20.02 -9.04
N LYS A 137 9.30 21.20 -8.42
CA LYS A 137 9.28 21.34 -6.95
C LYS A 137 7.98 20.89 -6.28
N THR A 138 6.98 20.45 -7.04
CA THR A 138 5.68 20.04 -6.50
C THR A 138 5.33 18.58 -6.81
N THR A 139 5.51 18.13 -8.05
CA THR A 139 5.11 16.78 -8.50
C THR A 139 6.25 16.03 -9.19
N GLY A 140 7.45 16.61 -9.22
CA GLY A 140 8.56 16.05 -10.01
C GLY A 140 8.28 16.03 -11.51
N ASN A 141 7.26 16.78 -11.96
CA ASN A 141 6.77 16.77 -13.33
C ASN A 141 6.45 15.37 -13.89
N ALA A 142 6.02 14.43 -13.03
CA ALA A 142 5.80 13.03 -13.40
C ALA A 142 4.53 12.77 -14.25
N GLY A 143 3.77 13.83 -14.58
CA GLY A 143 2.60 13.73 -15.46
C GLY A 143 1.40 13.02 -14.84
N ALA A 144 0.60 12.35 -15.68
CA ALA A 144 -0.69 11.78 -15.31
C ALA A 144 -0.57 10.61 -14.32
N ARG A 145 -1.64 10.31 -13.58
CA ARG A 145 -1.71 9.18 -12.65
C ARG A 145 -2.28 7.96 -13.38
N VAL A 146 -1.47 6.91 -13.54
CA VAL A 146 -1.84 5.73 -14.36
C VAL A 146 -2.33 4.55 -13.53
N GLY A 147 -2.04 4.52 -12.24
CA GLY A 147 -2.53 3.51 -11.33
C GLY A 147 -2.43 3.98 -9.89
N CYS A 148 -3.39 3.58 -9.07
CA CYS A 148 -3.38 3.90 -7.65
C CYS A 148 -4.19 2.88 -6.87
N ASP A 149 -4.01 2.90 -5.56
CA ASP A 149 -4.90 2.23 -4.61
C ASP A 149 -4.70 2.81 -3.20
N GLU A 150 -5.70 2.67 -2.34
CA GLU A 150 -5.55 2.92 -0.91
C GLU A 150 -4.59 1.89 -0.29
N LEU A 151 -3.80 2.32 0.70
CA LEU A 151 -2.91 1.46 1.45
C LEU A 151 -3.62 0.91 2.70
N ASP A 152 -4.00 -0.35 2.60
CA ASP A 152 -4.71 -1.05 3.67
C ASP A 152 -3.77 -1.81 4.61
N GLN A 153 -4.10 -1.78 5.90
CA GLN A 153 -3.38 -2.59 6.87
C GLN A 153 -3.71 -4.07 6.67
N LEU A 154 -2.66 -4.89 6.56
CA LEU A 154 -2.79 -6.34 6.53
C LEU A 154 -2.85 -6.86 7.95
N VAL A 155 -4.03 -7.29 8.39
CA VAL A 155 -4.24 -7.81 9.73
C VAL A 155 -4.37 -9.33 9.64
N ILE A 156 -3.48 -10.04 10.32
CA ILE A 156 -3.60 -11.49 10.45
C ILE A 156 -4.63 -11.76 11.55
N ALA A 157 -5.85 -12.09 11.17
CA ALA A 157 -6.81 -12.64 12.12
C ALA A 157 -6.59 -14.16 12.19
N SER A 158 -6.33 -14.68 13.38
CA SER A 158 -6.42 -16.13 13.61
C SER A 158 -7.90 -16.49 13.67
N VAL A 159 -8.41 -17.15 12.63
CA VAL A 159 -9.78 -17.68 12.66
C VAL A 159 -9.70 -19.10 13.21
N TRP A 160 -10.45 -19.33 14.29
CA TRP A 160 -10.60 -20.66 14.85
C TRP A 160 -11.78 -21.35 14.15
N VAL A 161 -11.50 -22.38 13.36
CA VAL A 161 -12.54 -23.21 12.75
C VAL A 161 -12.85 -24.36 13.69
N ASN A 162 -14.10 -24.44 14.17
CA ASN A 162 -14.60 -25.61 14.90
C ASN A 162 -15.21 -26.60 13.91
N VAL A 163 -14.61 -27.78 13.79
CA VAL A 163 -15.16 -28.88 12.98
C VAL A 163 -16.05 -29.75 13.86
N LEU A 164 -17.36 -29.74 13.60
CA LEU A 164 -18.36 -30.44 14.44
C LEU A 164 -18.53 -31.92 14.12
N ASP A 165 -18.06 -32.44 12.97
CA ASP A 165 -18.06 -33.89 12.71
C ASP A 165 -17.06 -34.31 11.62
N ARG A 166 -16.56 -35.55 11.67
CA ARG A 166 -15.58 -36.11 10.71
C ARG A 166 -16.18 -36.75 9.47
N ASN A 167 -17.51 -36.92 9.40
CA ASN A 167 -18.14 -37.80 8.40
C ASN A 167 -19.23 -37.17 7.53
N THR A 168 -19.47 -35.87 7.61
CA THR A 168 -20.41 -35.17 6.71
C THR A 168 -19.72 -33.97 6.09
N HIS A 169 -19.59 -34.02 4.76
CA HIS A 169 -19.32 -32.82 3.98
C HIS A 169 -20.40 -31.78 4.31
N VAL A 170 -19.98 -30.52 4.42
CA VAL A 170 -20.76 -29.28 4.58
C VAL A 170 -21.10 -28.84 6.02
N PHE A 171 -20.40 -27.81 6.52
CA PHE A 171 -20.88 -26.41 6.65
C PHE A 171 -19.89 -25.63 7.53
N CYS A 172 -19.21 -24.64 6.94
CA CYS A 172 -18.26 -23.78 7.63
C CYS A 172 -19.06 -22.67 8.34
N PHE A 173 -19.21 -22.74 9.67
CA PHE A 173 -19.77 -21.63 10.44
C PHE A 173 -18.65 -20.64 10.79
N VAL A 174 -18.75 -19.43 10.26
CA VAL A 174 -17.92 -18.28 10.63
C VAL A 174 -18.51 -17.69 11.92
N ILE A 175 -17.86 -17.88 13.06
CA ILE A 175 -18.24 -17.20 14.31
C ILE A 175 -17.15 -16.19 14.67
N LEU A 176 -17.55 -14.92 14.60
CA LEU A 176 -16.87 -13.78 15.21
C LEU A 176 -17.08 -13.87 16.73
N GLN A 177 -16.12 -14.43 17.47
CA GLN A 177 -16.15 -14.42 18.94
C GLN A 177 -15.48 -13.15 19.48
N VAL A 178 -16.28 -12.14 19.78
CA VAL A 178 -16.03 -11.23 20.90
C VAL A 178 -17.37 -11.04 21.63
N LEU A 179 -17.34 -11.18 22.96
CA LEU A 179 -18.44 -11.04 23.94
C LEU A 179 -19.22 -12.34 24.24
N LEU A 180 -19.37 -12.63 25.54
CA LEU A 180 -20.09 -13.74 26.20
C LEU A 180 -19.23 -14.98 26.51
N GLY A 181 -18.45 -14.89 27.60
CA GLY A 181 -17.61 -15.96 28.12
C GLY A 181 -18.36 -17.23 28.52
N PHE A 182 -18.37 -18.22 27.63
CA PHE A 182 -18.73 -19.60 27.95
C PHE A 182 -17.60 -20.57 27.60
N ASN A 183 -17.32 -21.46 28.54
CA ASN A 183 -16.41 -22.60 28.40
C ASN A 183 -17.18 -23.76 27.74
N LEU A 184 -16.73 -24.25 26.58
CA LEU A 184 -17.22 -25.51 26.00
C LEU A 184 -16.02 -26.42 25.66
N PRO A 185 -16.16 -27.75 25.83
CA PRO A 185 -15.04 -28.68 25.82
C PRO A 185 -14.46 -28.86 24.41
N CYS A 186 -13.14 -28.77 24.35
CA CYS A 186 -12.31 -28.83 23.15
C CYS A 186 -12.45 -30.18 22.41
N LYS A 187 -12.79 -30.15 21.11
CA LYS A 187 -12.40 -31.20 20.17
C LYS A 187 -11.88 -30.58 18.88
N ALA A 188 -10.56 -30.65 18.73
CA ALA A 188 -9.74 -30.29 17.57
C ALA A 188 -9.96 -28.87 16.99
N ILE A 189 -9.17 -27.95 17.51
CA ILE A 189 -9.00 -26.60 16.96
C ILE A 189 -7.86 -26.66 15.93
N TYR A 190 -8.12 -26.30 14.67
CA TYR A 190 -7.08 -26.08 13.67
C TYR A 190 -6.90 -24.57 13.47
N GLN A 191 -5.67 -24.08 13.67
CA GLN A 191 -5.33 -22.70 13.37
C GLN A 191 -5.02 -22.58 11.89
N VAL A 192 -5.92 -21.95 11.13
CA VAL A 192 -5.65 -21.60 9.73
C VAL A 192 -5.37 -20.10 9.67
N PRO A 193 -4.17 -19.67 9.22
CA PRO A 193 -3.93 -18.25 9.02
C PRO A 193 -4.78 -17.76 7.84
N LEU A 194 -5.73 -16.87 8.12
CA LEU A 194 -6.50 -16.15 7.10
C LEU A 194 -6.05 -14.68 7.09
N TYR A 195 -5.76 -14.16 5.91
CA TYR A 195 -5.34 -12.78 5.71
C TYR A 195 -6.58 -11.92 5.45
N PHE A 196 -6.85 -10.93 6.30
CA PHE A 196 -7.92 -9.97 6.09
C PHE A 196 -7.32 -8.60 5.76
N VAL A 197 -7.87 -7.96 4.74
CA VAL A 197 -7.59 -6.56 4.40
C VAL A 197 -8.58 -5.72 5.20
N GLN A 198 -8.10 -5.00 6.21
CA GLN A 198 -8.97 -4.11 6.99
C GLN A 198 -8.92 -2.72 6.37
N HIS A 199 -10.01 -2.33 5.70
CA HIS A 199 -10.17 -0.96 5.21
C HIS A 199 -10.22 -0.03 6.42
N ALA A 200 -9.30 0.93 6.47
CA ALA A 200 -9.28 1.94 7.51
C ALA A 200 -10.38 2.97 7.20
N TYR A 201 -11.63 2.65 7.53
CA TYR A 201 -12.69 3.66 7.54
C TYR A 201 -12.34 4.72 8.58
N THR A 202 -11.77 5.85 8.14
CA THR A 202 -11.68 7.05 8.97
C THR A 202 -13.05 7.71 8.97
N SER A 203 -13.72 7.69 10.14
CA SER A 203 -14.93 8.46 10.42
C SER A 203 -14.67 9.97 10.42
#